data_AF-A0AAD6TW80-F1
#
_entry.id   AF-A0AAD6TW80-F1
#
_cell.length_a   1.000
_cell.length_b   1.000
_cell.length_c   1.000
_cell.angle_alpha   90.00
_cell.angle_beta   90.00
_cell.angle_gamma   90.00
#
_symmetry.space_group_name_H-M   'P 1'
#
loop_
_entity.id
_entity.type
_entity.pdbx_description
1 polymer ?
#
loop_
_entity_poly.entity_id
_entity_poly.type
_entity_poly.pdbx_seq_one_letter_code
_entity_poly.pdbx_strand_id
1 'polypeptide(L)'
;LPRRVLARVARDLKTRSDISLESEVATMVYVRQHTAIPVPIVYGYCPTRDNVLGQPFSIVSFIEGSDMNGMAWENLPLESKLIGIRDFATIVSQLSQLHFKAIGSIYFK
;
A
#
# COMPACT_ATOMS: atom_id res chain seq x y z
N LEU A 1 5.66 -14.46 -15.65
CA LEU A 1 4.73 -14.32 -14.50
C LEU A 1 5.55 -14.16 -13.21
N PRO A 2 5.15 -13.30 -12.25
CA PRO A 2 5.86 -13.15 -10.98
C PRO A 2 5.85 -14.46 -10.18
N ARG A 3 6.95 -14.78 -9.50
CA ARG A 3 7.11 -16.03 -8.72
C ARG A 3 6.32 -16.04 -7.41
N ARG A 4 6.05 -14.87 -6.81
CA ARG A 4 5.30 -14.70 -5.56
C ARG A 4 4.37 -13.49 -5.66
N VAL A 5 3.16 -13.63 -5.16
CA VAL A 5 2.13 -12.57 -5.11
C VAL A 5 1.43 -12.58 -3.76
N LEU A 6 0.89 -11.44 -3.35
CA LEU A 6 0.01 -11.31 -2.20
C LEU A 6 -1.41 -11.06 -2.69
N ALA A 7 -2.36 -11.90 -2.26
CA ALA A 7 -3.77 -11.67 -2.47
C ALA A 7 -4.40 -11.05 -1.21
N ARG A 8 -5.09 -9.92 -1.37
CA ARG A 8 -5.81 -9.22 -0.30
C ARG A 8 -7.29 -9.32 -0.60
N VAL A 9 -8.05 -9.94 0.29
CA VAL A 9 -9.52 -10.09 0.18
C VAL A 9 -10.18 -9.22 1.24
N ALA A 10 -11.15 -8.41 0.83
CA ALA A 10 -11.88 -7.54 1.74
C ALA A 10 -12.78 -8.37 2.67
N ARG A 11 -12.79 -7.99 3.95
CA ARG A 11 -13.79 -8.47 4.91
C ARG A 11 -15.06 -7.64 4.79
N ASP A 12 -16.20 -8.21 5.20
CA ASP A 12 -17.50 -7.52 5.14
C ASP A 12 -17.50 -6.15 5.81
N LEU A 13 -16.77 -6.01 6.93
CA LEU A 13 -16.63 -4.72 7.63
C LEU A 13 -16.05 -3.62 6.74
N LYS A 14 -15.04 -3.94 5.92
CA LYS A 14 -14.45 -2.98 4.98
C LYS A 14 -15.44 -2.63 3.86
N THR A 15 -16.19 -3.61 3.37
CA THR A 15 -17.16 -3.38 2.30
C THR A 15 -18.38 -2.55 2.72
N ARG A 16 -18.62 -2.44 4.03
CA ARG A 16 -19.71 -1.64 4.61
C ARG A 16 -19.24 -0.27 5.11
N SER A 17 -17.96 0.04 5.00
CA SER A 17 -17.40 1.34 5.36
C SER A 17 -17.10 2.17 4.12
N ASP A 18 -16.75 3.44 4.32
CA ASP A 18 -16.34 4.36 3.24
C ASP A 18 -14.95 4.02 2.65
N ILE A 19 -14.36 2.88 3.02
CA ILE A 19 -13.03 2.47 2.56
C ILE A 19 -13.15 1.71 1.24
N SER A 20 -13.00 2.43 0.12
CA SER A 20 -13.01 1.84 -1.21
C SER A 20 -11.70 1.12 -1.55
N LEU A 21 -11.81 -0.13 -2.02
CA LEU A 21 -10.66 -0.88 -2.58
C LEU A 21 -10.10 -0.19 -3.83
N GLU A 22 -10.96 0.40 -4.64
CA GLU A 22 -10.54 1.12 -5.84
C GLU A 22 -9.69 2.34 -5.48
N SER A 23 -10.08 3.09 -4.44
CA SER A 23 -9.30 4.22 -3.94
C SER A 23 -7.92 3.80 -3.43
N GLU A 24 -7.84 2.66 -2.73
CA GLU A 24 -6.57 2.10 -2.28
C GLU A 24 -5.65 1.71 -3.45
N VAL A 25 -6.20 1.09 -4.50
CA VAL A 25 -5.47 0.72 -5.70
C VAL A 25 -5.00 1.96 -6.47
N ALA A 26 -5.89 2.93 -6.69
CA ALA A 26 -5.56 4.19 -7.37
C ALA A 26 -4.47 4.97 -6.61
N THR A 27 -4.52 4.97 -5.27
CA THR A 27 -3.48 5.58 -4.42
C THR A 27 -2.14 4.88 -4.58
N MET A 28 -2.07 3.55 -4.55
CA MET A 28 -0.82 2.81 -4.77
C MET A 28 -0.21 3.11 -6.15
N VAL A 29 -1.04 3.12 -7.20
CA VAL A 29 -0.58 3.45 -8.56
C VAL A 29 -0.07 4.89 -8.63
N TYR A 30 -0.80 5.84 -8.05
CA TYR A 30 -0.42 7.25 -8.02
C TYR A 30 0.92 7.47 -7.29
N VAL A 31 1.06 6.97 -6.07
CA VAL A 31 2.29 7.10 -5.27
C VAL A 31 3.48 6.49 -6.03
N ARG A 32 3.31 5.32 -6.64
CA ARG A 32 4.37 4.67 -7.43
C ARG A 32 4.81 5.50 -8.64
N GLN A 33 3.88 6.18 -9.30
CA GLN A 33 4.17 6.98 -10.49
C GLN A 33 4.86 8.32 -10.17
N HIS A 34 4.65 8.86 -8.97
CA HIS A 34 5.07 10.21 -8.61
C HIS A 34 6.17 10.27 -7.55
N THR A 35 6.58 9.14 -6.99
CA THR A 35 7.60 9.06 -5.95
C THR A 35 8.53 7.87 -6.20
N ALA A 36 9.67 7.83 -5.51
CA ALA A 36 10.55 6.68 -5.46
C ALA A 36 10.17 5.67 -4.35
N ILE A 37 9.03 5.86 -3.67
CA ILE A 37 8.60 5.01 -2.55
C ILE A 37 8.26 3.61 -3.09
N PRO A 38 8.83 2.53 -2.51
CA PRO A 38 8.62 1.17 -3.00
C PRO A 38 7.27 0.60 -2.52
N VAL A 39 6.17 1.12 -3.06
CA VAL A 39 4.83 0.56 -2.84
C VAL A 39 4.59 -0.69 -3.71
N PRO A 40 3.73 -1.63 -3.29
CA PRO A 40 3.41 -2.82 -4.08
C PRO A 40 2.91 -2.50 -5.50
N ILE A 41 3.31 -3.33 -6.47
CA ILE A 41 2.76 -3.32 -7.82
C ILE A 41 1.40 -3.99 -7.79
N VAL A 42 0.38 -3.36 -8.36
CA VAL A 42 -0.94 -3.99 -8.54
C VAL A 42 -0.93 -4.79 -9.84
N TYR A 43 -1.16 -6.10 -9.75
CA TYR A 43 -1.29 -6.99 -10.90
C TYR A 43 -2.73 -7.14 -11.38
N GLY A 44 -3.69 -6.99 -10.47
CA GLY A 44 -5.12 -7.01 -10.77
C GLY A 44 -5.96 -6.79 -9.52
N TYR A 45 -7.20 -6.34 -9.70
CA TYR A 45 -8.15 -6.15 -8.60
C TYR A 45 -9.59 -6.24 -9.11
N CYS A 46 -10.52 -6.54 -8.20
CA CYS A 46 -11.96 -6.42 -8.44
C CYS A 46 -12.57 -5.71 -7.23
N PRO A 47 -13.13 -4.50 -7.37
CA PRO A 47 -13.71 -3.74 -6.26
C PRO A 47 -15.14 -4.15 -5.93
N THR A 48 -15.79 -4.95 -6.77
CA THR A 48 -17.19 -5.37 -6.60
C THR A 48 -17.27 -6.77 -5.98
N ARG A 49 -18.48 -7.17 -5.57
CA ARG A 49 -18.79 -8.55 -5.17
C ARG A 49 -19.15 -9.45 -6.34
N ASP A 50 -19.28 -8.88 -7.55
CA ASP A 50 -19.60 -9.60 -8.78
C ASP A 50 -18.35 -10.27 -9.34
N ASN A 51 -17.82 -11.24 -8.58
CA ASN A 51 -16.68 -12.06 -8.94
C ASN A 51 -16.76 -13.41 -8.23
N VAL A 52 -15.90 -14.35 -8.62
CA VAL A 52 -15.91 -15.74 -8.12
C VAL A 52 -15.70 -15.88 -6.60
N LEU A 53 -15.10 -14.88 -5.95
CA LEU A 53 -14.89 -14.86 -4.50
C LEU A 53 -16.08 -14.25 -3.73
N GLY A 54 -17.04 -13.62 -4.42
CA GLY A 54 -18.15 -12.90 -3.81
C GLY A 54 -17.73 -11.70 -2.95
N GLN A 55 -16.46 -11.29 -3.04
CA GLN A 55 -15.84 -10.25 -2.23
C GLN A 55 -14.83 -9.44 -3.04
N PRO A 56 -14.66 -8.14 -2.73
CA PRO A 56 -13.61 -7.34 -3.35
C PRO A 56 -12.22 -7.88 -3.02
N PHE A 57 -11.32 -7.88 -4.00
CA PHE A 57 -9.95 -8.36 -3.82
C PHE A 57 -8.92 -7.61 -4.67
N SER A 58 -7.66 -7.65 -4.25
CA SER A 58 -6.52 -7.21 -5.06
C SER A 58 -5.37 -8.23 -5.01
N ILE A 59 -4.66 -8.35 -6.12
CA ILE A 59 -3.45 -9.15 -6.28
C ILE A 59 -2.30 -8.18 -6.50
N VAL A 60 -1.34 -8.19 -5.59
CA VAL A 60 -0.22 -7.25 -5.59
C VAL A 60 1.13 -7.98 -5.51
N SER A 61 2.22 -7.30 -5.86
CA SER A 61 3.57 -7.82 -5.66
C SER A 61 3.83 -8.12 -4.20
N PHE A 62 4.42 -9.28 -3.94
CA PHE A 62 4.99 -9.55 -2.63
C PHE A 62 6.23 -8.66 -2.42
N ILE A 63 6.31 -7.99 -1.27
CA ILE A 63 7.48 -7.20 -0.87
C ILE A 63 8.27 -8.04 0.13
N GLU A 64 9.53 -8.33 -0.18
CA GLU A 64 10.42 -9.04 0.74
C GLU A 64 10.78 -8.14 1.91
N GLY A 65 10.65 -8.68 3.12
CA GLY A 65 10.94 -7.97 4.35
C GLY A 65 10.15 -8.52 5.52
N SER A 66 10.47 -8.03 6.71
CA SER A 66 9.68 -8.22 7.92
C SER A 66 9.09 -6.87 8.35
N ASP A 67 8.00 -6.89 9.10
CA ASP A 67 7.57 -5.68 9.77
C ASP A 67 8.65 -5.22 10.77
N MET A 68 8.67 -3.91 11.04
CA MET A 68 9.60 -3.28 11.97
C MET A 68 8.92 -3.04 13.32
N ASN A 69 8.02 -3.92 13.75
CA ASN A 69 7.27 -3.71 14.98
C ASN A 69 7.88 -4.46 16.17
N GLY A 70 7.71 -3.90 17.37
CA GLY A 70 8.10 -4.54 18.64
C GLY A 70 9.59 -4.90 18.71
N MET A 71 9.88 -6.13 19.14
CA MET A 71 11.25 -6.60 19.36
C MET A 71 12.11 -6.57 18.09
N ALA A 72 11.50 -6.66 16.90
CA ALA A 72 12.24 -6.56 15.64
C ALA A 72 12.91 -5.21 15.48
N TRP A 73 12.25 -4.12 15.91
CA TRP A 73 12.86 -2.79 15.96
C TRP A 73 13.79 -2.65 17.17
N GLU A 74 13.34 -3.06 18.36
CA GLU A 74 14.10 -2.80 19.59
C GLU A 74 15.49 -3.45 19.57
N ASN A 75 15.60 -4.65 18.99
CA ASN A 75 16.85 -5.39 18.88
C ASN A 75 17.78 -4.89 17.76
N LEU A 76 17.37 -3.92 16.94
CA LEU A 76 18.24 -3.38 15.90
C LEU A 76 19.40 -2.60 16.51
N PRO A 77 20.63 -2.76 15.97
CA PRO A 77 21.73 -1.86 16.29
C PRO A 77 21.36 -0.40 16.02
N LEU A 78 21.93 0.52 16.79
CA LEU A 78 21.67 1.96 16.67
C LEU A 78 21.86 2.47 15.22
N GLU A 79 22.92 2.04 14.55
CA GLU A 79 23.19 2.42 13.14
C GLU A 79 22.05 2.01 12.20
N SER A 80 21.50 0.80 12.36
CA SER A 80 20.37 0.33 11.55
C SER A 80 19.09 1.10 11.88
N LYS A 81 18.88 1.47 13.15
CA LYS A 81 17.76 2.36 13.54
C LYS A 81 17.89 3.73 12.88
N LEU A 82 19.10 4.31 12.85
CA LEU A 82 19.35 5.61 12.21
C LEU A 82 19.07 5.56 10.70
N ILE A 83 19.45 4.48 10.01
CA ILE A 83 19.11 4.28 8.60
C ILE A 83 17.58 4.20 8.44
N GLY A 84 16.90 3.36 9.21
CA GLY A 84 15.44 3.22 9.12
C GLY A 84 14.68 4.53 9.37
N ILE A 85 15.14 5.35 10.32
CA ILE A 85 14.56 6.68 10.57
C ILE A 85 14.77 7.61 9.36
N ARG A 86 15.97 7.59 8.75
CA ARG A 86 16.25 8.40 7.56
C ARG A 86 15.40 7.97 6.36
N ASP A 87 15.24 6.67 6.16
CA ASP A 87 14.39 6.13 5.09
C ASP A 87 12.93 6.50 5.30
N PHE A 88 12.43 6.38 6.54
CA PHE A 88 11.07 6.81 6.89
C PHE A 88 10.87 8.31 6.68
N ALA A 89 11.83 9.15 7.12
CA ALA A 89 11.78 10.59 6.88
C ALA A 89 11.77 10.92 5.38
N THR A 90 12.51 10.16 4.57
CA THR A 90 12.53 10.30 3.11
C THR A 90 11.18 9.94 2.48
N ILE A 91 10.50 8.90 2.98
CA ILE A 91 9.13 8.55 2.57
C ILE A 91 8.16 9.68 2.90
N VAL A 92 8.17 10.17 4.14
CA VAL A 92 7.28 11.26 4.59
C VAL A 92 7.52 12.53 3.78
N SER A 93 8.78 12.88 3.53
CA SER A 93 9.15 14.04 2.72
C SER A 93 8.67 13.93 1.27
N GLN A 94 8.71 12.74 0.66
CA GLN A 94 8.21 12.55 -0.70
C GLN A 94 6.68 12.62 -0.75
N LEU A 95 5.99 12.01 0.22
CA LEU A 95 4.52 12.08 0.29
C LEU A 95 4.03 13.50 0.52
N SER A 96 4.71 14.30 1.34
CA SER A 96 4.31 15.69 1.63
C SER A 96 4.44 16.63 0.43
N GLN A 97 5.25 16.26 -0.57
CA GLN A 97 5.42 17.02 -1.81
C GLN A 97 4.34 16.71 -2.85
N LEU A 98 3.46 15.73 -2.61
CA LEU A 98 2.34 15.42 -3.49
C LEU A 98 1.22 16.45 -3.29
N HIS A 99 0.89 17.17 -4.36
CA HIS A 99 -0.12 18.23 -4.34
C HIS A 99 -1.42 17.77 -5.01
N PHE A 100 -2.55 18.04 -4.34
CA PHE A 100 -3.88 17.69 -4.82
C PHE A 100 -4.74 18.95 -4.96
N LYS A 101 -5.62 18.95 -5.96
CA LYS A 101 -6.55 20.08 -6.22
C LYS A 101 -7.73 20.12 -5.26
N ALA A 102 -8.01 19.00 -4.58
CA ALA A 102 -9.14 18.84 -3.66
C ALA A 102 -8.78 17.85 -2.55
N ILE A 103 -9.51 17.94 -1.45
CA ILE A 103 -9.46 16.99 -0.33
C ILE A 103 -10.38 15.81 -0.67
N GLY A 104 -9.94 14.59 -0.37
CA GLY A 104 -10.76 13.39 -0.55
C GLY A 104 -9.93 12.15 -0.86
N SER A 105 -10.58 11.16 -1.46
CA SER A 105 -9.97 9.92 -1.94
C SER A 105 -9.50 10.05 -3.39
N ILE A 106 -8.44 9.34 -3.75
CA ILE A 106 -7.94 9.25 -5.12
C ILE A 106 -8.69 8.12 -5.83
N TYR A 107 -9.20 8.36 -7.03
CA TYR A 107 -9.80 7.34 -7.89
C TYR A 107 -9.16 7.42 -9.27
N PHE A 108 -9.29 6.34 -10.06
CA PHE A 108 -8.96 6.42 -11.48
C PHE A 108 -9.92 7.39 -12.19
N LYS A 109 -9.40 8.09 -13.19
CA LYS A 109 -10.22 8.93 -14.07
C LYS A 109 -10.93 8.09 -15.11
#